data_AF-A0A316L3A2-F1
#
_entry.id   AF-A0A316L3A2-F1
#
_cell.length_a   1.000
_cell.length_b   1.000
_cell.length_c   1.000
_cell.angle_alpha   90.00
_cell.angle_beta   90.00
_cell.angle_gamma   90.00
#
_symmetry.space_group_name_H-M   'P 1'
#
loop_
_entity.id
_entity.type
_entity.pdbx_description
1 polymer ?
#
loop_
_entity_poly.entity_id
_entity_poly.type
_entity_poly.pdbx_seq_one_letter_code
_entity_poly.pdbx_strand_id
1 'polypeptide(L)'
;MEKFSTSLRGYNKEEVNKFVDDCIVKVDNMLNQLKQKDLEIETLKHDLVQYKNMEATFNKAILVAEDASNQIKRMARDESSRLIDDAKKNASRIVNNALLEAEKTQRETEQLRRNIITFKRRLKTILENQLDLVDDIDHIEL
;
A
#
# COMPACT_ATOMS: atom_id res chain seq x y z
N MET A 1 41.39 -59.73 28.74
CA MET A 1 41.83 -59.16 30.02
C MET A 1 43.27 -59.56 30.20
N GLU A 2 44.19 -58.60 30.07
CA GLU A 2 45.57 -58.82 30.53
C GLU A 2 45.52 -59.07 32.03
N LYS A 3 46.15 -60.15 32.48
CA LYS A 3 46.26 -60.51 33.89
C LYS A 3 47.67 -60.17 34.33
N PHE A 4 47.80 -59.50 35.47
CA PHE A 4 49.11 -59.17 36.05
C PHE A 4 49.94 -60.43 36.27
N SER A 5 51.23 -60.36 36.00
CA SER A 5 52.18 -61.42 36.35
C SER A 5 52.23 -61.61 37.87
N THR A 6 52.56 -62.81 38.36
CA THR A 6 52.62 -63.10 39.80
C THR A 6 54.06 -63.14 40.31
N SER A 7 54.33 -62.48 41.43
CA SER A 7 55.56 -62.54 42.22
C SER A 7 55.38 -63.37 43.49
N LEU A 8 56.45 -63.67 44.22
CA LEU A 8 56.38 -64.41 45.49
C LEU A 8 55.49 -63.64 46.49
N ARG A 9 54.24 -64.11 46.66
CA ARG A 9 53.10 -63.49 47.41
C ARG A 9 52.18 -62.53 46.64
N GLY A 10 51.86 -62.77 45.37
CA GLY A 10 50.70 -62.14 44.69
C GLY A 10 51.03 -61.51 43.35
N TYR A 11 50.25 -60.52 42.90
CA TYR A 11 50.50 -59.83 41.63
C TYR A 11 51.76 -58.94 41.65
N ASN A 12 52.35 -58.71 40.48
CA ASN A 12 53.50 -57.84 40.30
C ASN A 12 53.10 -56.40 40.59
N LYS A 13 53.71 -55.83 41.63
CA LYS A 13 53.38 -54.49 42.11
C LYS A 13 53.70 -53.39 41.09
N GLU A 14 54.74 -53.55 40.27
CA GLU A 14 55.10 -52.56 39.24
C GLU A 14 54.06 -52.54 38.11
N GLU A 15 53.60 -53.71 37.64
CA GLU A 15 52.56 -53.77 36.61
C GLU A 15 51.22 -53.23 37.13
N VAL A 16 50.87 -53.53 38.39
CA VAL A 16 49.64 -53.02 39.01
C VAL A 16 49.70 -51.50 39.17
N ASN A 17 50.81 -50.95 39.66
CA ASN A 17 50.97 -49.50 39.80
C ASN A 17 50.90 -48.80 38.44
N LYS A 18 51.58 -49.32 37.42
CA LYS A 18 51.53 -48.76 36.06
C LYS A 18 50.10 -48.77 35.49
N PHE A 19 49.36 -49.85 35.70
CA PHE A 19 47.96 -49.91 35.28
C PHE A 19 47.09 -48.91 36.03
N VAL A 20 47.30 -48.73 37.34
CA VAL A 20 46.58 -47.73 38.14
C VAL A 20 46.89 -46.32 37.63
N ASP A 21 48.15 -46.00 37.34
CA ASP A 21 48.56 -44.70 36.77
C ASP A 21 47.90 -44.45 35.41
N ASP A 22 47.92 -45.44 34.51
CA ASP A 22 47.24 -45.36 33.20
C ASP A 22 45.73 -45.16 33.35
N CYS A 23 45.13 -45.80 34.36
CA CYS A 23 43.70 -45.68 34.66
C CYS A 23 43.36 -44.29 35.20
N ILE A 24 44.21 -43.72 36.06
CA ILE A 24 44.09 -42.34 36.55
C ILE A 24 44.12 -41.35 35.39
N VAL A 25 45.11 -41.48 34.48
CA VAL A 25 45.25 -40.60 33.31
C VAL A 25 44.04 -40.70 32.38
N LYS A 26 43.51 -41.90 32.13
CA LYS A 26 42.29 -42.07 31.32
C LYS A 26 41.07 -41.44 31.97
N VAL A 27 40.88 -41.64 33.27
CA VAL A 27 39.75 -41.05 34.01
C VAL A 27 39.85 -39.52 34.02
N ASP A 28 41.04 -38.96 34.22
CA ASP A 28 41.24 -37.51 34.21
C ASP A 28 40.96 -36.91 32.81
N ASN A 29 41.43 -37.57 31.75
CA ASN A 29 41.09 -37.18 30.38
C ASN A 29 39.59 -37.26 30.10
N MET A 30 38.90 -38.31 30.55
CA MET A 30 37.45 -38.42 30.41
C MET A 30 36.72 -37.32 31.19
N LEU A 31 37.17 -36.97 32.39
CA LEU A 31 36.61 -35.89 33.20
C LEU A 31 36.79 -34.53 32.53
N ASN A 32 37.96 -34.26 31.93
CA ASN A 32 38.21 -33.02 31.20
C ASN A 32 37.34 -32.92 29.95
N GLN A 33 37.18 -34.01 29.19
CA GLN A 33 36.27 -34.05 28.04
C GLN A 33 34.81 -33.86 28.46
N LEU A 34 34.38 -34.45 29.58
CA LEU A 34 33.03 -34.29 30.10
C LEU A 34 32.76 -32.81 30.44
N LYS A 35 33.67 -32.16 31.18
CA LYS A 35 33.56 -30.74 31.51
C LYS A 35 33.50 -29.85 30.27
N GLN A 36 34.30 -30.15 29.25
CA GLN A 36 34.30 -29.38 28.00
C GLN A 36 32.98 -29.53 27.24
N LYS A 37 32.43 -30.75 27.19
CA LYS A 37 31.12 -31.02 26.59
C LYS A 37 29.98 -30.36 27.37
N ASP A 38 30.02 -30.38 28.70
CA ASP A 38 29.01 -29.72 29.52
C ASP A 38 28.99 -28.21 29.24
N LEU A 39 30.15 -27.59 29.09
CA LEU A 39 30.29 -26.17 28.77
C LEU A 39 29.78 -25.84 27.35
N GLU A 40 30.05 -26.71 26.38
CA GLU A 40 29.50 -26.61 25.02
C GLU A 40 27.97 -26.76 25.01
N ILE A 41 27.43 -27.73 25.77
CA ILE A 41 25.99 -27.95 25.89
C ILE A 41 25.30 -26.72 26.48
N GLU A 42 25.86 -26.10 27.51
CA GLU A 42 25.28 -24.89 28.10
C GLU A 42 25.31 -23.71 27.11
N THR A 43 26.37 -23.59 26.32
CA THR A 43 26.45 -22.58 25.25
C THR A 43 25.38 -22.81 24.18
N LEU A 44 25.24 -24.05 23.70
CA LEU A 44 24.24 -24.41 22.69
C LEU A 44 22.80 -24.23 23.20
N LYS A 45 22.54 -24.53 24.49
CA LYS A 45 21.23 -24.27 25.10
C LYS A 45 20.91 -22.79 25.14
N HIS A 46 21.89 -21.96 25.49
CA HIS A 46 21.72 -20.50 25.49
C HIS A 46 21.39 -19.97 24.09
N ASP A 47 22.15 -20.40 23.08
CA ASP A 47 21.92 -19.98 21.69
C ASP A 47 20.55 -20.44 21.18
N LEU A 48 20.13 -21.66 21.54
CA LEU A 48 18.80 -22.17 21.22
C LEU A 48 17.68 -21.29 21.79
N VAL A 49 17.84 -20.79 23.02
CA VAL A 49 16.89 -19.86 23.62
C VAL A 49 16.86 -18.54 22.85
N GLN A 50 18.00 -18.01 22.45
CA GLN A 50 18.06 -16.80 21.62
C GLN A 50 17.34 -17.00 20.28
N TYR A 51 17.59 -18.11 19.59
CA TYR A 51 16.93 -18.41 18.31
C TYR A 51 15.43 -18.53 18.45
N LYS A 52 14.92 -19.18 19.52
CA LYS A 52 13.47 -19.26 19.79
C LYS A 52 12.85 -17.89 20.03
N ASN A 53 13.54 -17.01 20.77
CA ASN A 53 13.07 -15.64 21.00
C ASN A 53 13.06 -14.82 19.71
N MET A 54 14.07 -15.00 18.86
CA MET A 54 14.16 -14.33 17.56
C MET A 54 13.08 -14.83 16.61
N GLU A 55 12.83 -16.13 16.55
CA GLU A 55 11.74 -16.74 15.77
C GLU A 55 10.37 -16.19 16.22
N ALA A 56 10.10 -16.12 17.52
CA ALA A 56 8.87 -15.56 18.06
C ALA A 56 8.69 -14.08 17.65
N THR A 57 9.77 -13.30 17.70
CA THR A 57 9.76 -11.90 17.28
C THR A 57 9.51 -11.77 15.78
N PHE A 58 10.14 -12.61 14.97
CA PHE A 58 10.00 -12.62 13.52
C PHE A 58 8.56 -12.98 13.10
N ASN A 59 7.99 -14.02 13.72
CA ASN A 59 6.59 -14.42 13.50
C ASN A 59 5.61 -13.28 13.85
N LYS A 60 5.86 -12.56 14.95
CA LYS A 60 5.07 -11.39 15.31
C LYS A 60 5.21 -10.27 14.27
N ALA A 61 6.42 -10.01 13.79
CA ALA A 61 6.67 -9.00 12.77
C ALA A 61 5.96 -9.33 11.45
N ILE A 62 5.93 -10.60 11.03
CA ILE A 62 5.20 -11.06 9.84
C ILE A 62 3.71 -10.77 9.98
N LEU A 63 3.10 -11.12 11.13
CA LEU A 63 1.68 -10.88 11.36
C LEU A 63 1.32 -9.39 11.31
N VAL A 64 2.17 -8.54 11.90
CA VAL A 64 1.98 -7.08 11.85
C VAL A 64 2.13 -6.56 10.41
N ALA A 65 3.10 -7.07 9.66
CA ALA A 65 3.29 -6.68 8.26
C ALA A 65 2.10 -7.11 7.37
N GLU A 66 1.54 -8.29 7.61
CA GLU A 66 0.35 -8.78 6.92
C GLU A 66 -0.88 -7.91 7.23
N ASP A 67 -1.11 -7.60 8.50
CA ASP A 67 -2.22 -6.73 8.92
C ASP A 67 -2.09 -5.33 8.32
N ALA A 68 -0.89 -4.74 8.36
CA ALA A 68 -0.61 -3.46 7.72
C ALA A 68 -0.84 -3.50 6.20
N SER A 69 -0.40 -4.57 5.53
CA SER A 69 -0.64 -4.76 4.09
C SER A 69 -2.13 -4.84 3.78
N ASN A 70 -2.91 -5.56 4.58
CA ASN A 70 -4.35 -5.68 4.43
C ASN A 70 -5.06 -4.34 4.69
N GLN A 71 -4.61 -3.58 5.69
CA GLN A 71 -5.12 -2.24 5.96
C GLN A 71 -4.86 -1.28 4.79
N ILE A 72 -3.64 -1.27 4.24
CA ILE A 72 -3.29 -0.46 3.06
C ILE A 72 -4.19 -0.82 1.88
N LYS A 73 -4.40 -2.12 1.61
CA LYS A 73 -5.29 -2.57 0.53
C LYS A 73 -6.74 -2.12 0.72
N ARG A 74 -7.26 -2.14 1.95
CA ARG A 74 -8.61 -1.63 2.27
C ARG A 74 -8.70 -0.13 2.03
N MET A 75 -7.76 0.63 2.58
CA MET A 75 -7.72 2.10 2.41
C MET A 75 -7.65 2.50 0.94
N ALA A 76 -6.80 1.85 0.14
CA ALA A 76 -6.68 2.14 -1.29
C ALA A 76 -7.98 1.86 -2.06
N ARG A 77 -8.73 0.81 -1.69
CA ARG A 77 -10.04 0.50 -2.30
C ARG A 77 -11.09 1.54 -1.92
N ASP A 78 -11.15 1.92 -0.64
CA ASP A 78 -12.10 2.92 -0.17
C ASP A 78 -11.82 4.30 -0.79
N GLU A 79 -10.54 4.69 -0.87
CA GLU A 79 -10.11 5.93 -1.52
C GLU A 79 -10.42 5.93 -3.02
N SER A 80 -10.16 4.81 -3.70
CA SER A 80 -10.52 4.64 -5.12
C SER A 80 -12.02 4.80 -5.34
N SER A 81 -12.85 4.20 -4.50
CA SER A 81 -14.31 4.33 -4.59
C SER A 81 -14.76 5.79 -4.39
N ARG A 82 -14.20 6.47 -3.38
CA ARG A 82 -14.50 7.90 -3.13
C ARG A 82 -14.10 8.78 -4.30
N LEU A 83 -12.92 8.56 -4.87
CA LEU A 83 -12.43 9.32 -6.02
C LEU A 83 -13.35 9.16 -7.22
N ILE A 84 -13.81 7.94 -7.50
CA ILE A 84 -14.77 7.67 -8.59
C ILE A 84 -16.10 8.38 -8.33
N ASP A 85 -16.62 8.33 -7.10
CA ASP A 85 -17.90 8.96 -6.77
C ASP A 85 -17.83 10.50 -6.84
N ASP A 86 -16.73 11.09 -6.37
CA ASP A 86 -16.50 12.53 -6.46
C ASP A 86 -16.30 12.97 -7.92
N ALA A 87 -15.58 12.19 -8.73
CA ALA A 87 -15.45 12.43 -10.16
C ALA A 87 -16.82 12.39 -10.87
N LYS A 88 -17.67 11.41 -10.55
CA LYS A 88 -19.04 11.30 -11.10
C LYS A 88 -19.91 12.49 -10.70
N LYS A 89 -19.87 12.92 -9.44
CA LYS A 89 -20.61 14.11 -8.97
C LYS A 89 -20.14 15.37 -9.69
N ASN A 90 -18.83 15.56 -9.83
CA ASN A 90 -18.26 16.70 -10.54
C ASN A 90 -18.65 16.70 -12.02
N ALA A 91 -18.58 15.55 -12.70
CA ALA A 91 -19.02 15.42 -14.08
C ALA A 91 -20.50 15.76 -14.24
N SER A 92 -21.35 15.24 -13.35
CA SER A 92 -22.79 15.53 -13.35
C SER A 92 -23.08 17.02 -13.17
N ARG A 93 -22.32 17.70 -12.29
CA ARG A 93 -22.42 19.15 -12.08
C ARG A 93 -22.00 19.94 -13.32
N ILE A 94 -20.91 19.54 -13.97
CA ILE A 94 -20.44 20.18 -15.21
C ILE A 94 -21.50 20.05 -16.31
N VAL A 95 -22.06 18.85 -16.50
CA VAL A 95 -23.10 18.61 -17.51
C VAL A 95 -24.36 19.44 -17.21
N ASN A 96 -24.79 19.49 -15.95
CA ASN A 96 -25.95 20.29 -15.56
C ASN A 96 -25.73 21.79 -15.82
N ASN A 97 -24.57 22.32 -15.44
CA ASN A 97 -24.23 23.73 -15.69
C ASN A 97 -24.19 24.04 -17.20
N ALA A 98 -23.60 23.14 -18.00
CA ALA A 98 -23.56 23.30 -19.45
C ALA A 98 -24.96 23.28 -20.07
N LEU A 99 -25.85 22.42 -19.58
CA LEU A 99 -27.24 22.36 -20.02
C LEU A 99 -27.99 23.67 -19.69
N LEU A 100 -27.83 24.19 -18.47
CA LEU A 100 -28.45 25.44 -18.05
C LEU A 100 -27.98 26.65 -18.89
N GLU A 101 -26.68 26.73 -19.18
CA GLU A 101 -26.14 27.78 -20.04
C GLU A 101 -26.60 27.63 -21.50
N ALA A 102 -26.72 26.40 -22.00
CA ALA A 102 -27.26 26.15 -23.33
C ALA A 102 -28.73 26.58 -23.45
N GLU A 103 -29.57 26.24 -22.46
CA GLU A 103 -30.96 26.68 -22.40
C GLU A 103 -31.08 28.21 -22.34
N LYS A 104 -30.25 28.86 -21.53
CA LYS A 104 -30.20 30.33 -21.43
C LYS A 104 -29.83 30.95 -22.77
N THR A 105 -28.76 30.47 -23.40
CA THR A 105 -28.31 30.95 -24.72
C THR A 105 -29.38 30.76 -25.79
N GLN A 106 -30.11 29.63 -25.76
CA GLN A 106 -31.21 29.37 -26.68
C GLN A 106 -32.34 30.40 -26.48
N ARG A 107 -32.74 30.66 -25.23
CA ARG A 107 -33.77 31.66 -24.92
C ARG A 107 -33.37 33.06 -25.37
N GLU A 108 -32.11 33.46 -25.15
CA GLU A 108 -31.57 34.74 -25.60
C GLU A 108 -31.59 34.85 -27.13
N THR A 109 -31.22 33.76 -27.84
CA THR A 109 -31.26 33.69 -29.31
C THR A 109 -32.68 33.83 -29.86
N GLU A 110 -33.65 33.15 -29.25
CA GLU A 110 -35.07 33.26 -29.62
C GLU A 110 -35.60 34.68 -29.40
N GLN A 111 -35.22 35.31 -28.28
CA GLN A 111 -35.60 36.68 -27.99
C GLN A 111 -35.01 37.66 -29.01
N LEU A 112 -33.72 37.48 -29.37
CA LEU A 112 -33.07 38.30 -30.38
C LEU A 112 -33.75 38.16 -31.75
N ARG A 113 -34.12 36.93 -32.15
CA ARG A 113 -34.88 36.70 -33.39
C ARG A 113 -36.22 37.44 -33.39
N ARG A 114 -36.98 37.39 -32.29
CA ARG A 114 -38.23 38.15 -32.15
C ARG A 114 -38.01 39.66 -32.27
N ASN A 115 -36.96 40.17 -31.65
CA ASN A 115 -36.58 41.59 -31.73
C ASN A 115 -36.24 42.00 -33.16
N ILE A 116 -35.48 41.18 -33.91
CA ILE A 116 -35.14 41.44 -35.31
C ILE A 116 -36.40 41.47 -36.20
N ILE A 117 -37.32 40.53 -36.02
CA ILE A 117 -38.57 40.50 -36.78
C ILE A 117 -39.38 41.78 -36.52
N THR A 118 -39.48 42.19 -35.26
CA THR A 118 -40.19 43.41 -34.86
C THR A 118 -39.52 44.66 -35.44
N PHE A 119 -38.20 44.75 -35.38
CA PHE A 119 -37.42 45.84 -35.96
C PHE A 119 -37.62 45.93 -37.47
N LYS A 120 -37.53 44.80 -38.19
CA LYS A 120 -37.76 44.73 -39.64
C LYS A 120 -39.15 45.22 -40.02
N ARG A 121 -40.19 44.83 -39.28
CA ARG A 121 -41.57 45.31 -39.50
C ARG A 121 -41.68 46.81 -39.33
N ARG A 122 -41.13 47.36 -38.23
CA ARG A 122 -41.12 48.81 -37.97
C ARG A 122 -40.39 49.59 -39.05
N LEU A 123 -39.23 49.09 -39.49
CA LEU A 123 -38.46 49.72 -40.55
C LEU A 123 -39.24 49.73 -41.87
N LYS A 124 -39.91 48.63 -42.23
CA LYS A 124 -40.76 48.56 -43.43
C LYS A 124 -41.86 49.62 -43.38
N THR A 125 -42.59 49.72 -42.27
CA THR A 125 -43.64 50.73 -42.10
C THR A 125 -43.10 52.16 -42.20
N ILE A 126 -41.93 52.45 -41.61
CA ILE A 126 -41.31 53.77 -41.75
C ILE A 126 -41.00 54.07 -43.21
N LEU A 127 -40.38 53.14 -43.93
CA LEU A 127 -40.03 53.32 -45.34
C LEU A 127 -41.26 53.46 -46.24
N GLU A 128 -42.32 52.68 -46.00
CA GLU A 128 -43.62 52.81 -46.70
C GLU A 128 -44.19 54.22 -46.46
N ASN A 129 -44.26 54.68 -45.21
CA ASN A 129 -44.74 56.03 -44.91
C ASN A 129 -43.87 57.13 -45.55
N GLN A 130 -42.54 56.93 -45.66
CA GLN A 130 -41.67 57.90 -46.35
C GLN A 130 -41.86 57.88 -47.87
N LEU A 131 -42.18 56.73 -48.46
CA LEU A 131 -42.48 56.62 -49.88
C LEU A 131 -43.80 57.32 -50.20
N ASP A 132 -44.85 57.09 -49.40
CA ASP A 132 -46.15 57.76 -49.54
C ASP A 132 -45.99 59.29 -49.52
N LEU A 133 -45.13 59.83 -48.65
CA LEU A 133 -44.84 61.27 -48.61
C LEU A 133 -44.14 61.79 -49.87
N VAL A 134 -43.28 60.98 -50.50
CA VAL A 134 -42.61 61.36 -51.76
C VAL A 134 -43.61 61.34 -52.91
N ASP A 135 -44.44 60.30 -52.99
CA ASP A 135 -45.49 60.18 -54.00
C ASP A 135 -46.49 61.37 -53.88
N ASP A 136 -46.85 61.77 -52.67
CA ASP A 136 -47.67 62.97 -52.42
C ASP A 136 -47.00 64.26 -52.92
N ILE A 137 -45.67 64.40 -52.81
CA ILE A 137 -44.91 65.56 -53.32
C ILE A 137 -44.89 65.56 -54.86
N ASP A 138 -44.71 64.41 -55.49
CA ASP A 138 -44.70 64.29 -56.96
C ASP A 138 -46.10 64.60 -57.57
N HIS A 139 -47.17 64.45 -56.79
CA HIS A 139 -48.54 64.85 -57.14
C HIS A 139 -48.83 66.35 -56.94
N ILE A 140 -47.91 67.11 -56.33
CA ILE A 140 -47.96 68.57 -56.33
C ILE A 140 -47.38 69.05 -57.66
N GLU A 141 -48.24 69.27 -58.64
CA GLU A 141 -47.87 69.96 -59.89
C GLU A 141 -47.20 71.31 -59.57
N LEU A 142 -46.02 71.53 -60.14
CA LEU A 142 -45.35 72.84 -60.22
C LEU A 142 -46.20 73.85 -61.01
#